data_AF-A0A922LPE2-F1
#
_entry.id   AF-A0A922LPE2-F1
#
_cell.length_a   1.000
_cell.length_b   1.000
_cell.length_c   1.000
_cell.angle_alpha   90.00
_cell.angle_beta   90.00
_cell.angle_gamma   90.00
#
_symmetry.space_group_name_H-M   'P 1'
#
loop_
_entity.id
_entity.type
_entity.pdbx_description
1 polymer ?
#
loop_
_entity_poly.entity_id
_entity_poly.type
_entity_poly.pdbx_seq_one_letter_code
_entity_poly.pdbx_strand_id
1 'polypeptide(L)'
;MSTGLALGFAVEGAPWHLVSHLFPDKVGGRPAWLALQHLPSPSELKCAVCLNPMCFLLQIYSPLSEKPDCFHRMLFLFMCRNSECHYKPDHVPFYVFRSQLSRQNCYYSFEPPENEFPSREMLNSMIKANSIPWAGKYSSICPICGCKADKTCSKCKATSYCSKMHQVLDWKRHKLECGSKCHDFMLLFEQNSFLLPEYRLCSEPADNFSSNDESTSEEVETDTETVDLGLSK
;
A
#
# COMPACT_ATOMS: atom_id res chain seq x y z
N MET A 1 -5.35 2.93 -32.13
CA MET A 1 -5.95 2.40 -30.88
C MET A 1 -4.86 2.47 -29.83
N SER A 2 -5.07 3.22 -28.74
CA SER A 2 -4.15 3.18 -27.61
C SER A 2 -4.07 1.74 -27.14
N THR A 3 -2.88 1.16 -27.07
CA THR A 3 -2.70 -0.10 -26.36
C THR A 3 -3.21 0.16 -24.94
N GLY A 4 -4.13 -0.67 -24.42
CA GLY A 4 -4.65 -0.53 -23.06
C GLY A 4 -3.59 -0.86 -21.98
N LEU A 5 -2.32 -0.65 -22.29
CA LEU A 5 -1.15 -0.99 -21.50
C LEU A 5 -0.68 0.27 -20.77
N ALA A 6 -0.46 0.14 -19.47
CA ALA A 6 0.12 1.19 -18.64
C ALA A 6 1.41 0.68 -18.00
N LEU A 7 2.40 1.55 -17.89
CA LEU A 7 3.64 1.30 -17.16
C LEU A 7 3.42 1.68 -15.69
N GLY A 8 3.65 0.72 -14.79
CA GLY A 8 3.53 0.91 -13.36
C GLY A 8 4.88 1.20 -12.71
N PHE A 9 4.94 2.19 -11.82
CA PHE A 9 6.14 2.50 -11.04
C PHE A 9 5.78 2.84 -9.58
N ALA A 10 6.72 2.56 -8.68
CA ALA A 10 6.56 2.85 -7.25
C ALA A 10 7.22 4.18 -6.91
N VAL A 11 6.49 5.05 -6.20
CA VAL A 11 7.00 6.33 -5.70
C VAL A 11 6.80 6.44 -4.20
N GLU A 12 7.66 7.19 -3.52
CA GLU A 12 7.44 7.50 -2.11
C GLU A 12 6.11 8.25 -1.95
N GLY A 13 5.27 7.73 -1.05
CA GLY A 13 3.97 8.31 -0.75
C GLY A 13 3.88 8.54 0.75
N ALA A 14 3.38 9.70 1.16
CA ALA A 14 3.13 9.95 2.56
C ALA A 14 2.08 8.95 3.09
N PRO A 15 2.30 8.29 4.25
CA PRO A 15 1.40 7.25 4.77
C PRO A 15 -0.06 7.69 4.92
N TRP A 16 -0.29 8.98 5.22
CA TRP A 16 -1.64 9.55 5.35
C TRP A 16 -2.38 9.69 4.01
N HIS A 17 -1.70 9.59 2.87
CA HIS A 17 -2.34 9.46 1.55
C HIS A 17 -2.62 8.00 1.16
N LEU A 18 -2.21 7.03 1.99
CA LEU A 18 -2.26 5.60 1.67
C LEU A 18 -3.19 4.83 2.61
N VAL A 19 -4.34 5.44 2.91
CA VAL A 19 -5.36 4.96 3.85
C VAL A 19 -6.66 4.53 3.15
N SER A 20 -7.44 3.66 3.82
CA SER A 20 -8.62 2.98 3.25
C SER A 20 -9.61 3.86 2.48
N HIS A 21 -9.91 5.07 2.96
CA HIS A 21 -10.92 5.95 2.33
C HIS A 21 -10.46 6.58 1.02
N LEU A 22 -9.16 6.54 0.72
CA LEU A 22 -8.56 7.04 -0.52
C LEU A 22 -8.34 5.93 -1.55
N PHE A 23 -8.76 4.69 -1.25
CA PHE A 23 -8.64 3.51 -2.11
C PHE A 23 -7.26 3.35 -2.80
N PRO A 24 -6.15 3.32 -2.03
CA PRO A 24 -4.81 3.45 -2.59
C PRO A 24 -4.36 2.18 -3.32
N ASP A 25 -3.62 2.38 -4.41
CA ASP A 25 -2.65 1.42 -4.95
C ASP A 25 -1.30 1.63 -4.25
N LYS A 26 -0.78 0.60 -3.58
CA LYS A 26 0.43 0.75 -2.75
C LYS A 26 1.20 -0.55 -2.56
N VAL A 27 2.49 -0.39 -2.28
CA VAL A 27 3.40 -1.43 -1.79
C VAL A 27 3.70 -1.16 -0.33
N GLY A 28 3.77 -2.23 0.48
CA GLY A 28 4.24 -2.22 1.85
C GLY A 28 3.39 -1.40 2.83
N GLY A 29 3.97 -1.11 4.00
CA GLY A 29 3.24 -0.55 5.13
C GLY A 29 2.13 -1.47 5.64
N ARG A 30 1.04 -0.87 6.14
CA ARG A 30 -0.16 -1.61 6.61
C ARG A 30 -1.22 -1.67 5.51
N PRO A 31 -2.02 -2.75 5.44
CA PRO A 31 -3.13 -2.83 4.50
C PRO A 31 -4.14 -1.71 4.74
N ALA A 32 -4.50 -1.00 3.69
CA ALA A 32 -5.65 -0.11 3.62
C ALA A 32 -6.87 -0.95 3.23
N TRP A 33 -7.48 -1.62 4.22
CA TRP A 33 -8.61 -2.54 4.02
C TRP A 33 -9.79 -1.87 3.33
N LEU A 34 -10.43 -2.62 2.40
CA LEU A 34 -11.67 -2.26 1.71
C LEU A 34 -12.89 -2.64 2.56
N ALA A 35 -13.21 -3.94 2.64
CA ALA A 35 -14.18 -4.38 3.63
C ALA A 35 -13.60 -4.21 5.04
N LEU A 36 -14.32 -3.52 5.92
CA LEU A 36 -13.84 -3.22 7.28
C LEU A 36 -14.22 -4.30 8.31
N GLN A 37 -15.06 -5.24 7.88
CA GLN A 37 -15.47 -6.42 8.64
C GLN A 37 -15.00 -7.68 7.89
N HIS A 38 -15.07 -8.82 8.56
CA HIS A 38 -14.69 -10.13 7.98
C HIS A 38 -13.26 -10.15 7.43
N LEU A 39 -12.35 -9.39 8.05
CA LEU A 39 -10.93 -9.43 7.73
C LEU A 39 -10.38 -10.85 7.93
N PRO A 40 -9.39 -11.28 7.11
CA PRO A 40 -8.74 -12.56 7.28
C PRO A 40 -8.24 -12.73 8.72
N SER A 41 -8.58 -13.85 9.33
CA SER A 41 -8.17 -14.17 10.69
C SER A 41 -6.66 -14.42 10.77
N PRO A 42 -6.05 -14.30 11.97
CA PRO A 42 -4.63 -14.62 12.14
C PRO A 42 -4.24 -16.03 11.68
N SER A 43 -5.15 -17.00 11.72
CA SER A 43 -4.89 -18.35 11.23
C SER A 43 -4.91 -18.47 9.70
N GLU A 44 -5.64 -17.59 9.01
CA GLU A 44 -5.66 -17.51 7.54
C GLU A 44 -4.48 -16.68 7.00
N LEU A 45 -3.90 -15.79 7.83
CA LEU A 45 -2.75 -14.93 7.50
C LEU A 45 -1.43 -15.39 8.17
N LYS A 46 -1.19 -16.70 8.21
CA LYS A 46 0.10 -17.27 8.65
C LYS A 46 0.71 -18.15 7.55
N CYS A 47 2.03 -18.14 7.43
CA CYS A 47 2.73 -19.04 6.52
C CYS A 47 2.47 -20.50 6.92
N ALA A 48 2.14 -21.36 5.95
CA ALA A 48 1.88 -22.78 6.23
C ALA A 48 3.13 -23.56 6.66
N VAL A 49 4.34 -23.09 6.31
CA VAL A 49 5.60 -23.73 6.72
C VAL A 49 6.07 -23.26 8.08
N CYS A 50 6.41 -21.97 8.22
CA CYS A 50 7.02 -21.47 9.46
C CYS A 50 6.01 -20.99 10.50
N LEU A 51 4.71 -20.97 10.17
CA LEU A 51 3.60 -20.52 11.04
C LEU A 51 3.68 -19.06 11.50
N ASN A 52 4.67 -18.29 11.01
CA ASN A 52 4.77 -16.87 11.27
C ASN A 52 3.71 -16.09 10.48
N PRO A 53 3.24 -14.95 11.03
CA PRO A 53 2.38 -14.01 10.30
C PRO A 53 2.93 -13.65 8.93
N MET A 54 2.04 -13.60 7.94
CA MET A 54 2.36 -13.09 6.61
C MET A 54 2.47 -11.57 6.66
N CYS A 55 3.44 -11.01 5.96
CA CYS A 55 3.65 -9.56 5.84
C CYS A 55 2.85 -9.03 4.65
N PHE A 56 2.27 -7.84 4.78
CA PHE A 56 1.60 -7.17 3.68
C PHE A 56 2.63 -6.74 2.63
N LEU A 57 2.42 -7.16 1.38
CA LEU A 57 3.31 -6.85 0.27
C LEU A 57 2.76 -5.69 -0.57
N LEU A 58 1.54 -5.78 -1.07
CA LEU A 58 0.92 -4.72 -1.87
C LEU A 58 -0.60 -4.86 -1.91
N GLN A 59 -1.27 -3.79 -2.33
CA GLN A 59 -2.67 -3.83 -2.72
C GLN A 59 -2.90 -3.03 -4.01
N ILE A 60 -3.90 -3.47 -4.76
CA ILE A 60 -4.35 -2.82 -5.99
C ILE A 60 -5.87 -2.66 -5.95
N TYR A 61 -6.34 -1.43 -6.10
CA TYR A 61 -7.71 -1.05 -6.36
C TYR A 61 -8.01 -1.12 -7.85
N SER A 62 -9.06 -1.84 -8.22
CA SER A 62 -9.38 -2.09 -9.62
C SER A 62 -10.90 -2.14 -9.80
N PRO A 63 -11.57 -0.96 -9.80
CA PRO A 63 -13.02 -0.89 -9.78
C PRO A 63 -13.66 -1.49 -11.03
N LEU A 64 -14.89 -1.98 -10.86
CA LEU A 64 -15.73 -2.56 -11.90
C LEU A 64 -16.96 -1.67 -12.12
N SER A 65 -16.81 -0.60 -12.92
CA SER A 65 -17.86 0.38 -13.17
C SER A 65 -19.16 -0.22 -13.71
N GLU A 66 -19.06 -1.32 -14.47
CA GLU A 66 -20.21 -2.01 -15.09
C GLU A 66 -20.97 -2.93 -14.13
N LYS A 67 -20.44 -3.17 -12.92
CA LYS A 67 -21.03 -4.09 -11.94
C LYS A 67 -21.25 -3.39 -10.59
N PRO A 68 -22.40 -2.73 -10.39
CA PRO A 68 -22.66 -1.95 -9.17
C PRO A 68 -22.61 -2.76 -7.88
N ASP A 69 -22.92 -4.06 -7.95
CA ASP A 69 -22.92 -5.01 -6.83
C ASP A 69 -21.49 -5.41 -6.39
N CYS A 70 -20.49 -5.23 -7.24
CA CYS A 70 -19.09 -5.51 -6.95
C CYS A 70 -18.13 -4.42 -7.46
N PHE A 71 -18.62 -3.17 -7.47
CA PHE A 71 -17.94 -2.00 -8.01
C PHE A 71 -16.55 -1.81 -7.40
N HIS A 72 -16.43 -1.80 -6.08
CA HIS A 72 -15.12 -1.71 -5.46
C HIS A 72 -14.51 -3.10 -5.44
N ARG A 73 -13.32 -3.24 -6.03
CA ARG A 73 -12.54 -4.47 -5.95
C ARG A 73 -11.12 -4.12 -5.56
N MET A 74 -10.63 -4.75 -4.50
CA MET A 74 -9.22 -4.71 -4.13
C MET A 74 -8.63 -6.11 -4.06
N LEU A 75 -7.39 -6.22 -4.53
CA LEU A 75 -6.54 -7.37 -4.29
C LEU A 75 -5.51 -6.99 -3.22
N PHE A 76 -5.36 -7.84 -2.21
CA PHE A 76 -4.33 -7.73 -1.18
C PHE A 76 -3.38 -8.90 -1.31
N LEU A 77 -2.10 -8.62 -1.48
CA LEU A 77 -1.05 -9.62 -1.56
C LEU A 77 -0.23 -9.60 -0.28
N PHE A 78 -0.04 -10.78 0.31
CA PHE A 78 0.77 -11.01 1.48
C PHE A 78 1.87 -12.01 1.18
N MET A 79 3.01 -11.90 1.86
CA MET A 79 4.15 -12.80 1.68
C MET A 79 4.78 -13.24 3.01
N CYS A 80 5.39 -14.43 3.03
CA CYS A 80 6.22 -14.84 4.15
C CYS A 80 7.57 -14.08 4.11
N ARG A 81 8.03 -13.59 5.27
CA ARG A 81 9.35 -12.94 5.38
C ARG A 81 10.52 -13.90 5.60
N ASN A 82 10.25 -15.18 5.84
CA ASN A 82 11.30 -16.17 6.02
C ASN A 82 11.80 -16.66 4.66
N SER A 83 13.05 -16.36 4.30
CA SER A 83 13.68 -16.73 3.02
C SER A 83 13.60 -18.22 2.74
N GLU A 84 13.78 -19.06 3.76
CA GLU A 84 13.74 -20.52 3.63
C GLU A 84 12.38 -21.05 3.14
N CYS A 85 11.30 -20.29 3.33
CA CYS A 85 9.97 -20.65 2.86
C CYS A 85 9.77 -20.40 1.36
N HIS A 86 10.63 -19.60 0.72
CA HIS A 86 10.58 -19.31 -0.73
C HIS A 86 11.27 -20.37 -1.57
N TYR A 87 12.17 -21.15 -0.97
CA TYR A 87 12.89 -22.24 -1.65
C TYR A 87 12.24 -23.62 -1.47
N LYS A 88 11.02 -23.69 -0.90
CA LYS A 88 10.30 -24.96 -0.70
C LYS A 88 9.58 -25.36 -2.01
N PRO A 89 9.88 -26.53 -2.60
CA PRO A 89 9.35 -26.91 -3.93
C PRO A 89 7.83 -26.90 -4.03
N ASP A 90 7.14 -27.34 -2.97
CA ASP A 90 5.68 -27.52 -2.96
C ASP A 90 4.95 -26.43 -2.16
N HIS A 91 5.58 -25.27 -1.95
CA HIS A 91 4.97 -24.20 -1.17
C HIS A 91 5.23 -22.82 -1.77
N VAL A 92 4.14 -22.13 -2.11
CA VAL A 92 4.17 -20.72 -2.51
C VAL A 92 3.92 -19.84 -1.29
N PRO A 93 4.90 -19.05 -0.83
CA PRO A 93 4.78 -18.22 0.37
C PRO A 93 4.07 -16.90 0.12
N PHE A 94 3.04 -16.91 -0.74
CA PHE A 94 2.25 -15.74 -1.10
C PHE A 94 0.76 -16.04 -1.00
N TYR A 95 0.00 -15.17 -0.36
CA TYR A 95 -1.46 -15.24 -0.28
C TYR A 95 -2.10 -14.02 -0.90
N VAL A 96 -3.10 -14.24 -1.74
CA VAL A 96 -3.89 -13.19 -2.39
C VAL A 96 -5.31 -13.24 -1.84
N PHE A 97 -5.77 -12.12 -1.30
CA PHE A 97 -7.16 -11.95 -0.88
C PHE A 97 -7.86 -10.98 -1.81
N ARG A 98 -9.03 -11.38 -2.30
CA ARG A 98 -9.91 -10.51 -3.05
C ARG A 98 -10.98 -9.97 -2.10
N SER A 99 -11.10 -8.64 -2.03
CA SER A 99 -12.19 -7.96 -1.33
C SER A 99 -13.05 -7.23 -2.35
N GLN A 100 -14.38 -7.38 -2.23
CA GLN A 100 -15.33 -6.73 -3.13
C GLN A 100 -16.47 -6.12 -2.33
N LEU A 101 -16.92 -4.93 -2.77
CA LEU A 101 -18.07 -4.24 -2.22
C LEU A 101 -18.89 -3.62 -3.36
N SER A 102 -20.19 -3.52 -3.14
CA SER A 102 -21.08 -2.70 -3.96
C SER A 102 -20.70 -1.22 -3.88
N ARG A 103 -21.06 -0.45 -4.92
CA ARG A 103 -20.81 1.01 -4.95
C ARG A 103 -21.45 1.69 -3.74
N GLN A 104 -22.72 1.41 -3.49
CA GLN A 104 -23.39 1.80 -2.26
C GLN A 104 -23.11 0.73 -1.19
N ASN A 105 -22.41 1.10 -0.13
CA ASN A 105 -22.06 0.21 0.98
C ASN A 105 -22.07 0.96 2.31
N CYS A 106 -21.88 0.23 3.42
CA CYS A 106 -21.97 0.79 4.77
C CYS A 106 -20.64 1.35 5.32
N TYR A 107 -19.57 1.34 4.53
CA TYR A 107 -18.23 1.77 4.97
C TYR A 107 -17.82 3.11 4.36
N TYR A 108 -18.09 3.30 3.07
CA TYR A 108 -17.62 4.46 2.31
C TYR A 108 -18.79 5.28 1.77
N SER A 109 -18.53 6.58 1.60
CA SER A 109 -19.44 7.47 0.88
C SER A 109 -19.64 6.98 -0.55
N PHE A 110 -20.84 7.25 -1.11
CA PHE A 110 -21.10 7.04 -2.52
C PHE A 110 -20.27 8.00 -3.40
N GLU A 111 -20.10 9.23 -2.90
CA GLU A 111 -19.29 10.28 -3.50
C GLU A 111 -17.81 10.16 -3.09
N PRO A 112 -16.87 10.51 -3.98
CA PRO A 112 -15.45 10.51 -3.66
C PRO A 112 -15.11 11.48 -2.52
N PRO A 113 -13.98 11.28 -1.82
CA PRO A 113 -13.50 12.23 -0.81
C PRO A 113 -13.29 13.63 -1.40
N GLU A 114 -13.72 14.67 -0.69
CA GLU A 114 -13.54 16.06 -1.12
C GLU A 114 -12.07 16.46 -1.28
N ASN A 115 -11.20 15.87 -0.47
CA ASN A 115 -9.75 16.11 -0.51
C ASN A 115 -9.01 14.77 -0.64
N GLU A 116 -8.42 14.54 -1.82
CA GLU A 116 -7.60 13.37 -2.12
C GLU A 116 -6.17 13.46 -1.55
N PHE A 117 -5.77 14.65 -1.11
CA PHE A 117 -4.44 14.96 -0.55
C PHE A 117 -4.55 15.65 0.82
N PRO A 118 -5.15 14.98 1.84
CA PRO A 118 -5.27 15.56 3.17
C PRO A 118 -3.90 15.75 3.83
N SER A 119 -3.73 16.82 4.60
CA SER A 119 -2.56 16.93 5.49
C SER A 119 -2.64 15.88 6.61
N ARG A 120 -1.49 15.59 7.25
CA ARG A 120 -1.43 14.68 8.40
C ARG A 120 -2.33 15.15 9.54
N GLU A 121 -2.39 16.45 9.79
CA GLU A 121 -3.20 17.07 10.85
C GLU A 121 -4.70 16.94 10.56
N MET A 122 -5.08 17.16 9.31
CA MET A 122 -6.46 16.99 8.85
C MET A 122 -6.90 15.53 9.05
N LEU A 123 -6.11 14.57 8.57
CA LEU A 123 -6.44 13.16 8.73
C LEU A 123 -6.50 12.73 10.20
N ASN A 124 -5.53 13.18 11.02
CA ASN A 124 -5.55 12.93 12.47
C ASN A 124 -6.82 13.49 13.13
N SER A 125 -7.28 14.67 12.71
CA SER A 125 -8.51 15.27 13.21
C SER A 125 -9.74 14.44 12.81
N MET A 126 -9.79 13.96 11.56
CA MET A 126 -10.87 13.08 11.10
C MET A 126 -10.88 11.73 11.82
N ILE A 127 -9.71 11.15 12.12
CA ILE A 127 -9.58 9.93 12.94
C ILE A 127 -10.16 10.16 14.33
N LYS A 128 -9.75 11.26 15.00
CA LYS A 128 -10.23 11.61 16.34
C LYS A 128 -11.73 11.88 16.37
N ALA A 129 -12.27 12.50 15.32
CA ALA A 129 -13.70 12.75 15.14
C ALA A 129 -14.48 11.50 14.69
N ASN A 130 -13.81 10.36 14.49
CA ASN A 130 -14.41 9.11 14.00
C ASN A 130 -15.04 9.22 12.60
N SER A 131 -14.64 10.23 11.82
CA SER A 131 -15.22 10.59 10.53
C SER A 131 -14.68 9.80 9.34
N ILE A 132 -13.68 8.94 9.54
CA ILE A 132 -13.16 8.05 8.49
C ILE A 132 -13.51 6.58 8.73
N PRO A 133 -13.70 5.80 7.65
CA PRO A 133 -13.77 4.35 7.74
C PRO A 133 -12.45 3.76 8.26
N TRP A 134 -12.55 2.90 9.28
CA TRP A 134 -11.41 2.16 9.83
C TRP A 134 -11.86 0.82 10.40
N ALA A 135 -11.09 -0.24 10.14
CA ALA A 135 -11.40 -1.59 10.60
C ALA A 135 -11.40 -1.75 12.14
N GLY A 136 -10.67 -0.87 12.85
CA GLY A 136 -10.68 -0.84 14.32
C GLY A 136 -12.04 -0.55 14.95
N LYS A 137 -13.00 -0.03 14.18
CA LYS A 137 -14.40 0.12 14.60
C LYS A 137 -15.13 -1.22 14.80
N TYR A 138 -14.67 -2.28 14.12
CA TYR A 138 -15.38 -3.56 14.05
C TYR A 138 -14.60 -4.74 14.60
N SER A 139 -13.29 -4.63 14.72
CA SER A 139 -12.42 -5.70 15.19
C SER A 139 -11.16 -5.14 15.81
N SER A 140 -10.55 -5.87 16.74
CA SER A 140 -9.21 -5.51 17.22
C SER A 140 -8.19 -5.65 16.10
N ILE A 141 -7.34 -4.64 15.96
CA ILE A 141 -6.31 -4.56 14.91
C ILE A 141 -4.93 -4.64 15.54
N CYS A 142 -4.05 -5.44 14.96
CA CYS A 142 -2.68 -5.60 15.44
C CYS A 142 -1.88 -4.31 15.15
N PRO A 143 -1.28 -3.65 16.17
CA PRO A 143 -0.57 -2.39 15.97
C PRO A 143 0.68 -2.54 15.09
N ILE A 144 1.26 -3.74 15.03
CA ILE A 144 2.46 -4.01 14.22
C ILE A 144 2.16 -4.11 12.73
N CYS A 145 1.13 -4.86 12.33
CA CYS A 145 0.88 -5.18 10.91
C CYS A 145 -0.44 -4.66 10.34
N GLY A 146 -1.34 -4.10 11.15
CA GLY A 146 -2.64 -3.61 10.69
C GLY A 146 -3.66 -4.70 10.33
N CYS A 147 -3.35 -5.98 10.57
CA CYS A 147 -4.27 -7.09 10.35
C CYS A 147 -5.15 -7.35 11.58
N LYS A 148 -6.22 -8.14 11.42
CA LYS A 148 -7.08 -8.58 12.53
C LYS A 148 -6.27 -9.24 13.64
N ALA A 149 -6.60 -8.94 14.89
CA ALA A 149 -5.96 -9.49 16.07
C ALA A 149 -6.94 -10.33 16.89
N ASP A 150 -6.43 -11.41 17.48
CA ASP A 150 -7.20 -12.36 18.29
C ASP A 150 -6.53 -12.69 19.64
N LYS A 151 -5.33 -12.14 19.91
CA LYS A 151 -4.56 -12.37 21.13
C LYS A 151 -4.39 -11.06 21.89
N THR A 152 -5.16 -10.90 22.96
CA THR A 152 -5.09 -9.70 23.79
C THR A 152 -3.96 -9.80 24.82
N CYS A 153 -3.25 -8.69 25.05
CA CYS A 153 -2.23 -8.59 26.09
C CYS A 153 -2.79 -9.03 27.44
N SER A 154 -2.15 -10.03 28.07
CA SER A 154 -2.63 -10.62 29.32
C SER A 154 -2.60 -9.66 30.50
N LYS A 155 -1.75 -8.62 30.46
CA LYS A 155 -1.58 -7.64 31.54
C LYS A 155 -2.61 -6.52 31.45
N CYS A 156 -2.68 -5.79 30.32
CA CYS A 156 -3.56 -4.62 30.20
C CYS A 156 -4.95 -4.91 29.63
N LYS A 157 -5.12 -6.03 28.92
CA LYS A 157 -6.35 -6.39 28.20
C LYS A 157 -6.84 -5.35 27.16
N ALA A 158 -6.04 -4.34 26.85
CA ALA A 158 -6.41 -3.24 25.96
C ALA A 158 -5.88 -3.43 24.53
N THR A 159 -4.62 -3.81 24.38
CA THR A 159 -3.99 -4.02 23.06
C THR A 159 -4.09 -5.48 22.64
N SER A 160 -4.39 -5.73 21.37
CA SER A 160 -4.45 -7.08 20.80
C SER A 160 -3.49 -7.24 19.62
N TYR A 161 -2.95 -8.44 19.48
CA TYR A 161 -1.99 -8.83 18.46
C TYR A 161 -2.53 -9.99 17.62
N CYS A 162 -2.08 -10.11 16.37
CA CYS A 162 -2.37 -11.29 15.56
C CYS A 162 -1.51 -12.50 15.96
N SER A 163 -0.38 -12.28 16.64
CA SER A 163 0.54 -13.35 17.04
C SER A 163 1.37 -12.97 18.25
N LYS A 164 1.91 -13.99 18.93
CA LYS A 164 2.93 -13.81 19.97
C LYS A 164 4.18 -13.12 19.42
N MET A 165 4.56 -13.40 18.18
CA MET A 165 5.70 -12.75 17.52
C MET A 165 5.53 -11.23 17.47
N HIS A 166 4.36 -10.74 17.05
CA HIS A 166 4.08 -9.30 17.01
C HIS A 166 3.97 -8.66 18.40
N GLN A 167 3.46 -9.38 19.39
CA GLN A 167 3.49 -8.91 20.78
C GLN A 167 4.93 -8.71 21.28
N VAL A 168 5.84 -9.65 20.98
CA VAL A 168 7.25 -9.55 21.37
C VAL A 168 7.96 -8.39 20.65
N LEU A 169 7.70 -8.22 19.34
CA LEU A 169 8.23 -7.09 18.57
C LEU A 169 7.79 -5.74 19.14
N ASP A 170 6.51 -5.63 19.52
CA ASP A 170 5.94 -4.40 20.09
C ASP A 170 6.37 -4.15 21.55
N TRP A 171 6.87 -5.17 22.26
CA TRP A 171 7.06 -5.13 23.71
C TRP A 171 7.93 -3.97 24.18
N LYS A 172 8.98 -3.60 23.43
CA LYS A 172 9.86 -2.47 23.78
C LYS A 172 9.08 -1.16 23.96
N ARG A 173 8.08 -0.94 23.11
CA ARG A 173 7.18 0.22 23.12
C ARG A 173 6.03 -0.02 24.10
N HIS A 174 5.29 -1.11 23.89
CA HIS A 174 4.08 -1.42 24.66
C HIS A 174 4.32 -1.48 26.17
N LYS A 175 5.46 -2.00 26.64
CA LYS A 175 5.76 -2.09 28.08
C LYS A 175 5.69 -0.74 28.82
N LEU A 176 5.96 0.37 28.12
CA LEU A 176 5.96 1.72 28.68
C LEU A 176 4.54 2.26 28.88
N GLU A 177 3.58 1.78 28.10
CA GLU A 177 2.17 2.19 28.10
C GLU A 177 1.21 1.09 28.59
N CYS A 178 1.74 -0.12 28.85
CA CYS A 178 0.95 -1.29 29.21
C CYS A 178 0.28 -1.10 30.58
N GLY A 179 -1.04 -0.85 30.54
CA GLY A 179 -1.86 -0.56 31.73
C GLY A 179 -2.40 0.88 31.76
N SER A 180 -1.93 1.73 30.86
CA SER A 180 -2.46 3.07 30.60
C SER A 180 -3.43 3.06 29.41
N LYS A 181 -4.12 4.18 29.14
CA LYS A 181 -4.90 4.35 27.91
C LYS A 181 -3.97 4.22 26.70
N CYS A 182 -4.10 3.14 25.95
CA CYS A 182 -3.33 2.90 24.73
C CYS A 182 -4.02 3.61 23.56
N HIS A 183 -3.28 4.46 22.86
CA HIS A 183 -3.77 5.16 21.67
C HIS A 183 -3.24 4.47 20.41
N ASP A 184 -3.68 3.23 20.14
CA ASP A 184 -3.22 2.41 19.01
C ASP A 184 -3.32 3.13 17.65
N PHE A 185 -4.26 4.08 17.49
CA PHE A 185 -4.38 4.89 16.28
C PHE A 185 -3.16 5.79 16.01
N MET A 186 -2.37 6.13 17.03
CA MET A 186 -1.15 6.93 16.87
C MET A 186 -0.06 6.16 16.09
N LEU A 187 -0.19 4.84 15.98
CA LEU A 187 0.79 3.97 15.32
C LEU A 187 0.47 3.71 13.84
N LEU A 188 -0.67 4.20 13.34
CA LEU A 188 -1.15 3.92 11.98
C LEU A 188 -0.09 4.23 10.92
N PHE A 189 0.64 5.33 11.10
CA PHE A 189 1.64 5.84 10.16
C PHE A 189 3.08 5.50 10.55
N GLU A 190 3.29 4.81 11.67
CA GLU A 190 4.61 4.54 12.21
C GLU A 190 5.19 3.25 11.63
N GLN A 191 6.44 3.32 11.18
CA GLN A 191 7.17 2.18 10.64
C GLN A 191 7.71 1.27 11.74
N ASN A 192 7.94 0.00 11.38
CA ASN A 192 8.59 -0.97 12.27
C ASN A 192 9.30 -2.05 11.45
N SER A 193 10.08 -2.89 12.13
CA SER A 193 10.90 -3.92 11.48
C SER A 193 10.13 -5.03 10.76
N PHE A 194 8.82 -5.18 11.06
CA PHE A 194 7.97 -6.17 10.39
C PHE A 194 7.31 -5.64 9.11
N LEU A 195 7.09 -4.33 8.99
CA LEU A 195 6.52 -3.75 7.78
C LEU A 195 7.56 -3.70 6.65
N LEU A 196 7.08 -3.73 5.42
CA LEU A 196 7.89 -3.35 4.26
C LEU A 196 7.85 -1.82 4.10
N PRO A 197 8.88 -1.22 3.48
CA PRO A 197 8.83 0.18 3.09
C PRO A 197 7.58 0.48 2.26
N GLU A 198 6.99 1.65 2.47
CA GLU A 198 5.68 2.00 1.96
C GLU A 198 5.80 2.94 0.76
N TYR A 199 5.20 2.56 -0.36
CA TYR A 199 5.23 3.30 -1.62
C TYR A 199 3.84 3.37 -2.23
N ARG A 200 3.53 4.48 -2.92
CA ARG A 200 2.39 4.57 -3.81
C ARG A 200 2.73 3.88 -5.12
N LEU A 201 1.80 3.10 -5.66
CA LEU A 201 1.89 2.61 -7.04
C LEU A 201 1.20 3.62 -7.95
N CYS A 202 1.95 4.10 -8.94
CA CYS A 202 1.46 4.98 -9.99
C CYS A 202 1.48 4.25 -11.32
N SER A 203 0.67 4.71 -12.27
CA SER A 203 0.68 4.20 -13.63
C SER A 203 0.56 5.32 -14.65
N GLU A 204 1.28 5.21 -15.75
CA GLU A 204 1.18 6.09 -16.91
C GLU A 204 0.90 5.26 -18.18
N PRO A 205 0.25 5.82 -19.21
CA PRO A 205 0.07 5.12 -20.47
C PRO A 205 1.41 4.67 -21.05
N ALA A 206 1.52 3.43 -21.50
CA ALA A 206 2.71 3.00 -22.22
C ALA A 206 2.74 3.70 -23.57
N ASP A 207 3.86 4.36 -23.89
CA ASP A 207 4.05 4.92 -25.22
C ASP A 207 4.02 3.78 -26.25
N ASN A 208 3.25 3.99 -27.33
CA ASN A 208 3.32 3.11 -28.48
C ASN A 208 4.69 3.34 -29.14
N PHE A 209 5.67 2.49 -28.84
CA PHE A 209 6.87 2.37 -29.66
C PHE A 209 6.45 1.85 -31.03
N SER A 210 5.97 2.73 -31.91
CA SER A 210 5.94 2.45 -33.34
C SER A 210 7.39 2.38 -33.80
N SER A 211 7.88 1.16 -34.02
CA SER A 211 9.08 0.92 -34.80
C SER A 211 8.94 1.62 -36.16
N ASN A 212 9.83 2.57 -36.41
CA ASN A 212 10.22 3.25 -37.67
C ASN A 212 10.55 4.71 -37.29
N ASP A 213 11.71 5.31 -37.54
CA ASP A 213 12.84 4.96 -38.39
C ASP A 213 14.07 5.72 -37.89
N GLU A 214 15.23 5.22 -38.33
CA GLU A 214 16.51 5.92 -38.37
C GLU A 214 16.36 7.42 -38.68
N SER A 215 16.73 8.29 -37.74
CA SER A 215 17.17 9.64 -38.09
C SER A 215 18.69 9.61 -38.19
N THR A 216 19.12 9.36 -39.43
CA THR A 216 20.43 9.63 -40.00
C THR A 216 21.08 10.90 -39.44
N SER A 217 22.35 10.76 -39.09
CA SER A 217 23.30 11.85 -38.91
C SER A 217 23.47 12.60 -40.23
N GLU A 218 22.87 13.79 -40.37
CA GLU A 218 23.28 14.75 -41.39
C GLU A 218 24.27 15.74 -40.75
N GLU A 219 25.53 15.56 -41.12
CA GLU A 219 26.61 16.51 -40.92
C GLU A 219 26.28 17.79 -41.70
N VAL A 220 26.20 18.92 -41.02
CA VAL A 220 26.14 20.23 -41.67
C VAL A 220 27.59 20.65 -41.96
N GLU A 221 28.04 20.43 -43.19
CA GLU A 221 29.22 21.10 -43.74
C GLU A 221 28.94 22.61 -43.81
N THR A 222 29.73 23.40 -43.10
CA THR A 222 29.78 24.86 -43.29
C THR A 222 30.88 25.18 -44.28
N ASP A 223 30.50 25.50 -45.51
CA ASP A 223 31.37 26.09 -46.53
C ASP A 223 31.92 27.43 -46.04
N THR A 224 33.25 27.48 -45.88
CA THR A 224 34.01 28.72 -45.74
C THR A 224 34.37 29.25 -47.12
N GLU A 225 33.66 30.27 -47.59
CA GLU A 225 34.17 31.11 -48.69
C GLU A 225 35.07 32.22 -48.13
N THR A 226 36.33 32.12 -48.54
CA THR A 226 37.40 33.09 -48.38
C THR A 226 37.11 34.39 -49.11
N VAL A 227 37.27 35.54 -48.44
CA VAL A 227 37.53 36.82 -49.13
C VAL A 227 38.90 37.33 -48.70
N ASP A 228 39.79 37.27 -49.68
CA ASP A 228 41.14 37.81 -49.72
C ASP A 228 41.09 39.35 -49.75
N LEU A 229 41.77 40.00 -48.81
CA LEU A 229 42.24 41.37 -48.96
C LEU A 229 43.68 41.46 -48.44
N GLY A 230 44.60 41.32 -49.39
CA GLY A 230 46.03 41.41 -49.19
C GLY A 230 46.55 42.77 -48.73
N LEU A 231 47.66 42.66 -47.99
CA LEU A 231 48.87 43.49 -47.95
C LEU A 231 48.74 45.01 -47.70
N SER A 232 49.51 45.49 -46.71
CA SER A 232 50.87 45.99 -47.02
C SER A 232 51.70 46.33 -45.77
N LYS A 233 52.93 45.80 -45.80
CA LYS A 233 54.22 46.28 -45.25
C LYS A 233 54.40 46.50 -43.75
#